data_AF-D9SV75-F1
#
_entry.id   AF-D9SV75-F1
#
_cell.length_a   1.000
_cell.length_b   1.000
_cell.length_c   1.000
_cell.angle_alpha   90.00
_cell.angle_beta   90.00
_cell.angle_gamma   90.00
#
_symmetry.space_group_name_H-M   'P 1'
#
loop_
_entity.id
_entity.type
_entity.pdbx_description
1 polymer ?
#
loop_
_entity_poly.entity_id
_entity_poly.type
_entity_poly.pdbx_seq_one_letter_code
_entity_poly.pdbx_strand_id
1 'polypeptide(L)'
;MGRRKQGLQLSRKKRNTPLILGIVVIVLLIITASIIFLIRSSNQKKERTATYTQTLSMEANLVEVEGYYVGEGKLDGVKHYIFQVEKDGEKSSDIDVSDMYAELIYVEENSDNKDKLGKVIAYERTYSDNKKHFYYEIYVTKDKVTDIGELSLEGGEDTEE
;
A
#
# COMPACT_ATOMS: atom_id res chain seq x y z
N MET A 1 -41.78 -46.20 -67.51
CA MET A 1 -42.12 -45.72 -66.15
C MET A 1 -41.05 -46.21 -65.19
N GLY A 2 -40.40 -45.32 -64.41
CA GLY A 2 -39.61 -45.79 -63.26
C GLY A 2 -38.40 -44.95 -62.82
N ARG A 3 -38.69 -43.83 -62.14
CA ARG A 3 -37.92 -43.18 -61.04
C ARG A 3 -36.42 -42.85 -61.26
N ARG A 4 -36.16 -41.57 -61.58
CA ARG A 4 -34.88 -40.87 -61.32
C ARG A 4 -34.69 -40.69 -59.81
N LYS A 5 -33.56 -41.14 -59.25
CA LYS A 5 -33.12 -40.77 -57.90
C LYS A 5 -32.39 -39.43 -57.97
N GLN A 6 -32.93 -38.40 -57.33
CA GLN A 6 -32.23 -37.13 -57.13
C GLN A 6 -31.28 -37.30 -55.95
N GLY A 7 -29.99 -37.15 -56.22
CA GLY A 7 -28.94 -37.12 -55.19
C GLY A 7 -29.01 -35.82 -54.40
N LEU A 8 -29.01 -35.98 -53.09
CA LEU A 8 -29.07 -34.95 -52.05
C LEU A 8 -27.92 -33.94 -52.20
N GLN A 9 -28.21 -32.67 -52.54
CA GLN A 9 -27.24 -31.58 -52.48
C GLN A 9 -27.05 -31.15 -51.02
N LEU A 10 -25.98 -31.60 -50.37
CA LEU A 10 -25.58 -31.12 -49.05
C LEU A 10 -24.94 -29.74 -49.20
N SER A 11 -25.73 -28.70 -48.93
CA SER A 11 -25.26 -27.32 -48.80
C SER A 11 -24.27 -27.23 -47.62
N ARG A 12 -22.97 -27.16 -47.91
CA ARG A 12 -21.95 -26.81 -46.92
C ARG A 12 -22.10 -25.32 -46.60
N LYS A 13 -22.86 -25.00 -45.55
CA LYS A 13 -22.87 -23.67 -44.93
C LYS A 13 -21.45 -23.39 -44.42
N LYS A 14 -20.71 -22.53 -45.15
CA LYS A 14 -19.37 -22.05 -44.81
C LYS A 14 -19.46 -21.36 -43.45
N ARG A 15 -19.04 -22.05 -42.38
CA ARG A 15 -18.95 -21.47 -41.04
C ARG A 15 -17.81 -20.46 -41.05
N ASN A 16 -18.07 -19.24 -40.59
CA ASN A 16 -17.07 -18.18 -40.40
C ASN A 16 -16.20 -18.50 -39.18
N THR A 17 -15.48 -19.62 -39.24
CA THR A 17 -14.62 -20.15 -38.17
C THR A 17 -13.46 -19.21 -37.74
N PRO A 18 -12.83 -18.38 -38.62
CA PRO A 18 -11.67 -17.59 -38.18
C PRO A 18 -12.04 -16.40 -37.30
N LEU A 19 -13.23 -15.81 -37.46
CA LEU A 19 -13.70 -14.67 -36.64
C LEU A 19 -14.02 -15.10 -35.20
N ILE A 20 -14.63 -16.29 -35.04
CA ILE A 20 -14.97 -16.85 -33.73
C ILE A 20 -13.69 -17.19 -32.96
N LEU A 21 -12.67 -17.74 -33.64
CA LEU A 21 -11.38 -18.07 -33.02
C LEU A 21 -10.67 -16.81 -32.48
N GLY A 22 -10.69 -15.71 -33.23
CA GLY A 22 -10.10 -14.43 -32.80
C GLY A 22 -10.77 -13.84 -31.56
N ILE A 23 -12.11 -13.91 -31.48
CA ILE A 23 -12.87 -13.44 -30.31
C ILE A 23 -12.51 -14.28 -29.07
N VAL A 24 -12.38 -15.60 -29.21
CA VAL A 24 -12.02 -16.49 -28.09
C VAL A 24 -10.63 -16.17 -27.53
N VAL A 25 -9.65 -15.88 -28.39
CA VAL A 25 -8.29 -15.51 -27.96
C VAL A 25 -8.28 -14.18 -27.20
N ILE A 26 -9.04 -13.19 -27.67
CA ILE A 26 -9.15 -11.88 -26.99
C ILE A 26 -9.80 -12.03 -25.61
N VAL A 27 -10.87 -12.83 -25.51
CA VAL A 27 -11.54 -13.10 -24.22
C VAL A 27 -10.59 -13.80 -23.25
N LEU A 28 -9.80 -14.77 -23.71
CA LEU A 28 -8.79 -15.44 -22.90
C LEU A 28 -7.73 -14.48 -22.35
N LEU A 29 -7.27 -13.52 -23.17
CA LEU A 29 -6.30 -12.50 -22.74
C LEU A 29 -6.87 -11.55 -21.67
N ILE A 30 -8.15 -11.17 -21.79
CA ILE A 30 -8.81 -10.33 -20.78
C ILE A 30 -8.96 -11.09 -19.45
N ILE A 31 -9.30 -12.39 -19.52
CA ILE A 31 -9.43 -13.24 -18.33
C ILE A 31 -8.07 -13.42 -17.64
N THR A 32 -7.00 -13.70 -18.37
CA THR A 32 -5.66 -13.85 -17.77
C THR A 32 -5.15 -12.55 -17.16
N ALA A 33 -5.35 -11.41 -17.83
CA ALA A 33 -5.02 -10.09 -17.27
C ALA A 33 -5.79 -9.81 -15.96
N SER A 34 -7.08 -10.15 -15.93
CA SER A 34 -7.92 -10.00 -14.73
C SER A 34 -7.47 -10.91 -13.58
N ILE A 35 -7.09 -12.16 -13.88
CA ILE A 35 -6.56 -13.10 -12.86
C ILE A 35 -5.23 -12.59 -12.30
N ILE A 36 -4.31 -12.11 -13.15
CA ILE A 36 -3.02 -11.55 -12.70
C ILE A 36 -3.25 -10.32 -11.81
N PHE A 37 -4.18 -9.43 -12.19
CA PHE A 37 -4.54 -8.26 -11.39
C PHE A 37 -5.12 -8.66 -10.01
N LEU A 38 -6.02 -9.65 -9.97
CA LEU A 38 -6.61 -10.16 -8.73
C LEU A 38 -5.56 -10.83 -7.84
N ILE A 39 -4.63 -11.61 -8.39
CA ILE A 39 -3.54 -12.24 -7.63
C ILE A 39 -2.61 -11.18 -7.06
N ARG A 40 -2.24 -10.16 -7.83
CA ARG A 40 -1.38 -9.05 -7.35
C ARG A 40 -2.05 -8.26 -6.23
N SER A 41 -3.34 -7.94 -6.39
CA SER A 41 -4.14 -7.28 -5.34
C SER A 41 -4.29 -8.15 -4.08
N SER A 42 -4.44 -9.47 -4.24
CA SER A 42 -4.52 -10.40 -3.11
C SER A 42 -3.19 -10.54 -2.37
N ASN A 43 -2.05 -10.53 -3.06
CA ASN A 43 -0.74 -10.61 -2.43
C ASN A 43 -0.40 -9.34 -1.64
N GLN A 44 -0.79 -8.15 -2.14
CA GLN A 44 -0.69 -6.91 -1.36
C GLN A 44 -1.58 -6.91 -0.10
N LYS A 45 -2.72 -7.62 -0.12
CA LYS A 45 -3.57 -7.76 1.07
C LYS A 45 -3.09 -8.81 2.08
N LYS A 46 -2.36 -9.85 1.65
CA LYS A 46 -1.93 -10.93 2.55
C LYS A 46 -0.94 -10.46 3.62
N GLU A 47 -0.12 -9.45 3.34
CA GLU A 47 0.77 -8.85 4.35
C GLU A 47 0.00 -8.14 5.49
N ARG A 48 -1.25 -7.69 5.25
CA ARG A 48 -2.09 -7.02 6.27
C ARG A 48 -2.76 -7.97 7.27
N THR A 49 -2.59 -9.28 7.14
CA THR A 49 -3.19 -10.30 8.03
C THR A 49 -2.15 -11.11 8.79
N ALA A 50 -0.94 -10.57 8.99
CA ALA A 50 -0.01 -11.18 9.91
C ALA A 50 -0.59 -11.07 11.33
N THR A 51 -0.85 -12.20 11.99
CA THR A 51 -1.23 -12.20 13.41
C THR A 51 -0.03 -11.73 14.22
N TYR A 52 -0.20 -10.63 14.96
CA TYR A 52 0.80 -10.07 15.86
C TYR A 52 0.24 -9.88 17.27
N THR A 53 1.11 -9.93 18.26
CA THR A 53 0.83 -9.35 19.59
C THR A 53 1.40 -7.94 19.61
N GLN A 54 0.72 -7.03 20.31
CA GLN A 54 1.10 -5.62 20.40
C GLN A 54 1.28 -5.23 21.86
N THR A 55 2.40 -4.57 22.18
CA THR A 55 2.66 -4.00 23.51
C THR A 55 3.00 -2.53 23.37
N LEU A 56 2.40 -1.68 24.20
CA LEU A 56 2.72 -0.25 24.25
C LEU A 56 4.19 -0.08 24.62
N SER A 57 4.94 0.61 23.78
CA SER A 57 6.35 0.89 24.00
C SER A 57 6.57 2.34 24.46
N MET A 58 5.94 3.29 23.78
CA MET A 58 6.18 4.71 24.02
C MET A 58 4.96 5.56 23.66
N GLU A 59 4.80 6.66 24.38
CA GLU A 59 4.04 7.84 23.96
C GLU A 59 4.97 9.04 24.00
N ALA A 60 4.98 9.86 22.95
CA ALA A 60 5.82 11.05 22.81
C ALA A 60 5.09 12.14 22.01
N ASN A 61 5.53 13.38 22.15
CA ASN A 61 4.95 14.52 21.42
C ASN A 61 5.62 14.65 20.04
N LEU A 62 4.87 15.01 19.01
CA LEU A 62 5.42 15.39 17.71
C LEU A 62 6.13 16.73 17.81
N VAL A 63 7.28 16.83 17.16
CA VAL A 63 8.02 18.09 17.03
C VAL A 63 7.60 18.78 15.75
N GLU A 64 7.24 20.06 15.84
CA GLU A 64 6.96 20.87 14.67
C GLU A 64 8.28 21.30 14.02
N VAL A 65 8.44 20.97 12.73
CA VAL A 65 9.60 21.32 11.91
C VAL A 65 9.06 22.09 10.71
N GLU A 66 9.56 23.31 10.49
CA GLU A 66 9.19 24.16 9.34
C GLU A 66 7.66 24.35 9.15
N GLY A 67 6.90 24.30 10.25
CA GLY A 67 5.44 24.53 10.26
C GLY A 67 4.57 23.29 10.04
N TYR A 68 5.17 22.11 9.89
CA TYR A 68 4.49 20.81 9.80
C TYR A 68 5.01 19.83 10.87
N TYR A 69 4.26 18.76 11.14
CA TYR A 69 4.67 17.71 12.08
C TYR A 69 5.18 16.45 11.39
N VAL A 70 4.66 16.14 10.20
CA VAL A 70 4.96 14.90 9.47
C VAL A 70 5.20 15.22 8.00
N GLY A 71 6.33 14.76 7.47
CA GLY A 71 6.57 14.68 6.03
C GLY A 71 6.06 13.35 5.47
N GLU A 72 5.31 13.39 4.39
CA GLU A 72 4.85 12.23 3.64
C GLU A 72 5.62 12.16 2.32
N GLY A 73 6.37 11.08 2.11
CA GLY A 73 7.19 10.89 0.91
C GLY A 73 7.06 9.49 0.32
N LYS A 74 7.79 9.23 -0.75
CA LYS A 74 7.90 7.90 -1.36
C LYS A 74 9.34 7.48 -1.54
N LEU A 75 9.67 6.28 -1.10
CA LEU A 75 10.96 5.64 -1.35
C LEU A 75 10.72 4.39 -2.17
N ASP A 76 11.29 4.29 -3.37
CA ASP A 76 11.07 3.18 -4.31
C ASP A 76 9.57 2.88 -4.56
N GLY A 77 8.74 3.92 -4.56
CA GLY A 77 7.28 3.81 -4.73
C GLY A 77 6.51 3.31 -3.50
N VAL A 78 7.19 3.04 -2.38
CA VAL A 78 6.59 2.76 -1.07
C VAL A 78 6.39 4.07 -0.34
N LYS A 79 5.25 4.22 0.34
CA LYS A 79 4.92 5.44 1.08
C LYS A 79 5.67 5.45 2.42
N HIS A 80 6.29 6.56 2.76
CA HIS A 80 7.05 6.77 3.98
C HIS A 80 6.58 8.01 4.73
N TYR A 81 6.71 7.98 6.05
CA TYR A 81 6.47 9.09 6.96
C TYR A 81 7.77 9.45 7.66
N ILE A 82 8.11 10.73 7.61
CA ILE A 82 9.28 11.30 8.29
C ILE A 82 8.79 12.27 9.36
N PHE A 83 9.21 12.05 10.61
CA PHE A 83 8.82 12.90 11.73
C PHE A 83 9.85 12.88 12.86
N GLN A 84 9.79 13.85 13.76
CA GLN A 84 10.56 13.91 14.99
C GLN A 84 9.64 13.85 16.20
N VAL A 85 10.13 13.27 17.29
CA VAL A 85 9.41 13.23 18.56
C VAL A 85 10.21 13.86 19.69
N GLU A 86 9.52 14.40 20.67
CA GLU A 86 10.09 14.91 21.92
C GLU A 86 9.49 14.17 23.10
N LYS A 87 10.38 13.67 23.97
CA LYS A 87 10.00 13.02 25.22
C LYS A 87 10.96 13.45 26.31
N ASP A 88 10.42 13.81 27.47
CA ASP A 88 11.21 14.23 28.64
C ASP A 88 12.18 15.38 28.36
N GLY A 89 11.84 16.26 27.40
CA GLY A 89 12.65 17.40 26.97
C GLY A 89 13.76 17.08 25.97
N GLU A 90 13.89 15.82 25.55
CA GLU A 90 14.86 15.38 24.55
C GLU A 90 14.15 15.11 23.22
N LYS A 91 14.69 15.69 22.14
CA LYS A 91 14.22 15.49 20.77
C LYS A 91 14.96 14.34 20.12
N SER A 92 14.23 13.51 19.37
CA SER A 92 14.81 12.46 18.55
C SER A 92 15.48 13.02 17.30
N SER A 93 16.29 12.20 16.64
CA SER A 93 16.56 12.38 15.21
C SER A 93 15.30 12.16 14.37
N ASP A 94 15.38 12.43 13.07
CA ASP A 94 14.33 12.06 12.13
C ASP A 94 14.06 10.55 12.18
N ILE A 95 12.78 10.20 12.28
CA ILE A 95 12.27 8.83 12.20
C ILE A 95 11.66 8.69 10.82
N ASP A 96 12.27 7.85 9.99
CA ASP A 96 11.73 7.43 8.70
C ASP A 96 11.11 6.04 8.84
N VAL A 97 9.82 5.93 8.51
CA VAL A 97 9.06 4.68 8.61
C VAL A 97 8.09 4.54 7.44
N SER A 98 8.02 3.33 6.87
CA SER A 98 7.06 3.03 5.81
C SER A 98 5.62 2.93 6.35
N ASP A 99 4.65 3.11 5.45
CA ASP A 99 3.21 2.97 5.75
C ASP A 99 2.79 1.56 6.17
N MET A 100 3.68 0.57 6.06
CA MET A 100 3.49 -0.77 6.61
C MET A 100 3.64 -0.80 8.13
N TYR A 101 4.45 0.11 8.68
CA TYR A 101 4.81 0.17 10.11
C TYR A 101 4.31 1.45 10.78
N ALA A 102 3.50 2.24 10.10
CA ALA A 102 2.95 3.47 10.65
C ALA A 102 1.59 3.80 10.05
N GLU A 103 0.76 4.43 10.86
CA GLU A 103 -0.57 4.91 10.48
C GLU A 103 -0.74 6.37 10.89
N LEU A 104 -1.08 7.21 9.92
CA LEU A 104 -1.52 8.58 10.13
C LEU A 104 -3.00 8.57 10.54
N ILE A 105 -3.27 9.00 11.76
CA ILE A 105 -4.61 9.16 12.30
C ILE A 105 -4.94 10.65 12.31
N TYR A 106 -5.79 11.06 11.37
CA TYR A 106 -6.23 12.44 11.29
C TYR A 106 -7.20 12.76 12.43
N VAL A 107 -6.81 13.69 13.28
CA VAL A 107 -7.61 14.11 14.45
C VAL A 107 -8.40 15.36 14.10
N GLU A 108 -9.72 15.28 14.22
CA GLU A 108 -10.62 16.42 14.09
C GLU A 108 -10.96 17.00 15.47
N GLU A 109 -11.33 18.28 15.53
CA GLU A 109 -11.60 19.04 16.77
C GLU A 109 -12.63 18.39 17.72
N ASN A 110 -13.52 17.53 17.20
CA ASN A 110 -14.59 16.86 17.94
C ASN A 110 -14.48 15.33 17.91
N SER A 111 -13.28 14.79 17.65
CA SER A 111 -13.04 13.34 17.63
C SER A 111 -12.67 12.78 19.00
N ASP A 112 -12.90 11.47 19.18
CA ASP A 112 -12.52 10.73 20.40
C ASP A 112 -11.00 10.72 20.67
N ASN A 113 -10.18 11.13 19.70
CA ASN A 113 -8.71 11.14 19.79
C ASN A 113 -8.14 12.56 20.00
N LYS A 114 -8.96 13.55 20.36
CA LYS A 114 -8.53 14.95 20.52
C LYS A 114 -7.37 15.12 21.52
N ASP A 115 -7.36 14.34 22.59
CA ASP A 115 -6.33 14.32 23.64
C ASP A 115 -4.97 13.78 23.15
N LYS A 116 -4.97 13.10 22.01
CA LYS A 116 -3.78 12.58 21.34
C LYS A 116 -3.26 13.46 20.22
N LEU A 117 -3.95 14.56 19.88
CA LEU A 117 -3.50 15.47 18.83
C LEU A 117 -2.06 15.95 19.10
N GLY A 118 -1.18 15.81 18.11
CA GLY A 118 0.22 16.17 18.23
C GLY A 118 1.07 15.11 18.93
N LYS A 119 0.62 13.85 19.00
CA LYS A 119 1.36 12.75 19.63
C LYS A 119 1.65 11.59 18.69
N VAL A 120 2.68 10.84 19.03
CA VAL A 120 2.98 9.53 18.48
C VAL A 120 2.88 8.49 19.58
N ILE A 121 2.14 7.41 19.30
CA ILE A 121 2.12 6.22 20.13
C ILE A 121 2.86 5.11 19.39
N ALA A 122 3.96 4.64 19.97
CA ALA A 122 4.74 3.55 19.42
C ALA A 122 4.43 2.24 20.16
N TYR A 123 4.26 1.18 19.39
CA TYR A 123 4.02 -0.16 19.88
C TYR A 123 5.11 -1.10 19.38
N GLU A 124 5.53 -2.03 20.23
CA GLU A 124 6.30 -3.19 19.78
C GLU A 124 5.32 -4.27 19.32
N ARG A 125 5.40 -4.64 18.03
CA ARG A 125 4.64 -5.76 17.46
C ARG A 125 5.54 -6.97 17.34
N THR A 126 5.11 -8.09 17.92
CA THR A 126 5.76 -9.40 17.73
C THR A 126 4.93 -10.24 16.77
N TYR A 127 5.51 -10.58 15.62
CA TYR A 127 4.85 -11.35 14.57
C TYR A 127 4.98 -12.86 14.80
N SER A 128 4.21 -13.62 14.03
CA SER A 128 4.16 -15.09 14.14
C SER A 128 5.49 -15.80 13.91
N ASP A 129 6.44 -15.15 13.22
CA ASP A 129 7.82 -15.61 13.02
C ASP A 129 8.79 -15.13 14.12
N ASN A 130 8.26 -14.61 15.24
CA ASN A 130 8.98 -14.00 16.35
C ASN A 130 9.81 -12.76 15.98
N LYS A 131 9.61 -12.18 14.78
CA LYS A 131 10.20 -10.88 14.46
C LYS A 131 9.49 -9.78 15.21
N LYS A 132 10.27 -8.80 15.67
CA LYS A 132 9.78 -7.61 16.34
C LYS A 132 9.96 -6.41 15.44
N HIS A 133 8.90 -5.62 15.29
CA HIS A 133 8.96 -4.33 14.61
C HIS A 133 8.21 -3.29 15.44
N PHE A 134 8.67 -2.04 15.40
CA PHE A 134 7.88 -0.94 15.91
C PHE A 134 6.73 -0.62 14.95
N TYR A 135 5.58 -0.27 15.52
CA TYR A 135 4.45 0.29 14.82
C TYR A 135 4.07 1.63 15.43
N TYR A 136 3.87 2.64 14.60
CA TYR A 136 3.59 4.00 15.04
C TYR A 136 2.17 4.41 14.68
N GLU A 137 1.42 4.90 15.65
CA GLU A 137 0.19 5.65 15.43
C GLU A 137 0.49 7.13 15.59
N ILE A 138 0.30 7.91 14.52
CA ILE A 138 0.69 9.30 14.43
C ILE A 138 -0.57 10.16 14.38
N TYR A 139 -0.86 10.87 15.47
CA TYR A 139 -2.10 11.62 15.64
C TYR A 139 -1.88 13.09 15.29
N VAL A 140 -2.40 13.52 14.14
CA VAL A 140 -2.08 14.84 13.57
C VAL A 140 -3.28 15.43 12.82
N THR A 141 -3.32 16.74 12.64
CA THR A 141 -4.28 17.36 11.72
C THR A 141 -3.77 17.32 10.28
N LYS A 142 -4.70 17.32 9.32
CA LYS A 142 -4.35 17.18 7.89
C LYS A 142 -3.49 18.32 7.35
N ASP A 143 -3.66 19.52 7.89
CA ASP A 143 -2.88 20.72 7.54
C ASP A 143 -1.45 20.71 8.08
N LYS A 144 -1.11 19.75 8.96
CA LYS A 144 0.22 19.57 9.53
C LYS A 144 0.99 18.39 8.94
N VAL A 145 0.48 17.82 7.84
CA VAL A 145 1.18 16.83 7.01
C VAL A 145 1.58 17.51 5.71
N THR A 146 2.85 17.41 5.34
CA THR A 146 3.38 17.99 4.10
C THR A 146 3.85 16.88 3.16
N ASP A 147 3.64 17.05 1.86
CA ASP A 147 4.20 16.15 0.83
C ASP A 147 5.66 16.57 0.58
N ILE A 148 6.60 15.66 0.84
CA ILE A 148 8.04 15.86 0.63
C ILE A 148 8.54 15.17 -0.64
N GLY A 149 7.67 14.55 -1.43
CA GLY A 149 7.99 13.99 -2.74
C GLY A 149 8.72 12.65 -2.69
N GLU A 150 9.54 12.39 -3.73
CA GLU A 150 10.38 11.19 -3.82
C GLU A 150 11.61 11.34 -2.94
N LEU A 151 11.85 10.33 -2.11
CA LEU A 151 12.99 10.18 -1.24
C LEU A 151 14.07 9.40 -1.99
N SER A 152 15.32 9.85 -1.85
CA SER A 152 16.49 9.17 -2.36
C SER A 152 17.34 8.65 -1.19
N LEU A 153 17.92 7.46 -1.34
CA LEU A 153 18.91 6.91 -0.40
C LEU A 153 20.26 7.66 -0.42
N GLU A 154 20.32 8.85 -1.00
CA GLU A 154 21.54 9.65 -1.04
C GLU A 154 21.79 10.25 0.35
N GLY A 155 22.55 9.50 1.14
CA GLY A 155 22.97 9.85 2.50
C GLY A 155 24.22 9.08 2.88
N GLY A 156 25.29 9.26 2.11
CA GLY A 156 26.62 8.74 2.38
C GLY A 156 27.67 9.60 1.68
N GLU A 157 27.59 10.92 1.82
CA GLU A 157 28.71 11.80 1.49
C GLU A 157 29.63 11.91 2.72
N ASP A 158 30.79 11.26 2.57
CA ASP A 158 32.12 11.64 3.06
C ASP A 158 32.20 12.69 4.17
N THR A 159 32.56 12.23 5.38
CA THR A 159 33.37 13.04 6.31
C THR A 159 34.68 12.32 6.55
N GLU A 160 35.64 12.53 5.62
CA GLU A 160 37.05 12.53 5.96
C GLU A 160 37.38 13.90 6.58
N GLU A 161 37.58 13.94 7.90
CA GLU A 161 38.53 14.85 8.56
C GLU A 161 39.30 14.10 9.66
#